data_AF-A0A7J0EUE3-F1
#
_entry.id   AF-A0A7J0EUE3-F1
#
_cell.length_a   1.000
_cell.length_b   1.000
_cell.length_c   1.000
_cell.angle_alpha   90.00
_cell.angle_beta   90.00
_cell.angle_gamma   90.00
#
_symmetry.space_group_name_H-M   'P 1'
#
loop_
_entity.id
_entity.type
_entity.pdbx_description
1 polymer ?
#
loop_
_entity_poly.entity_id
_entity_poly.type
_entity_poly.pdbx_seq_one_letter_code
_entity_poly.pdbx_strand_id
1 'polypeptide(L)'
;MATLETPPPYTTTTTTDGRGGYNSDGDEVSPVEQVRMTVTNTDDPTLPVWTFRMWFLGVISCALLSFLNQFFSYRTEPLIITQITVQVATLPMGHFLAAVLPAVKFRIPGFGPKSFSFNPGPFNMKEHVLISIFANAGSAFGNGSAYAVGIVTIIKAFYRRNISFLAGWILIITTQVLGYGWAGLLRKYVVEPAHMWWPNTLVQVSLFR
;
A
#
# COMPACT_ATOMS: atom_id res chain seq x y z
N MET A 1 17.00 -17.08 -34.06
CA MET A 1 17.92 -15.96 -34.31
C MET A 1 17.06 -14.70 -34.32
N ALA A 2 16.77 -14.18 -33.13
CA ALA A 2 15.92 -13.01 -32.93
C ALA A 2 16.82 -11.88 -32.42
N THR A 3 16.82 -10.77 -33.14
CA THR A 3 17.70 -9.62 -32.95
C THR A 3 17.32 -8.86 -31.69
N LEU A 4 18.31 -8.63 -30.81
CA LEU A 4 18.23 -7.70 -29.70
C LEU A 4 18.13 -6.28 -30.27
N GLU A 5 16.93 -5.74 -30.36
CA GLU A 5 16.74 -4.31 -30.64
C GLU A 5 17.04 -3.53 -29.36
N THR A 6 18.24 -2.94 -29.31
CA THR A 6 18.59 -1.91 -28.34
C THR A 6 17.76 -0.65 -28.64
N PRO A 7 17.07 -0.05 -27.67
CA PRO A 7 16.37 1.22 -27.90
C PRO A 7 17.38 2.34 -28.17
N PRO A 8 17.02 3.35 -29.00
CA PRO A 8 17.94 4.42 -29.40
C PRO A 8 18.27 5.35 -28.22
N PRO A 9 19.44 6.03 -28.26
CA PRO A 9 19.79 7.02 -27.25
C PRO A 9 18.85 8.21 -27.36
N TYR A 10 18.11 8.50 -26.30
CA TYR A 10 17.20 9.65 -26.25
C TYR A 10 18.00 10.96 -26.38
N THR A 11 17.66 11.72 -27.42
CA THR A 11 18.21 13.05 -27.67
C THR A 11 17.51 14.05 -26.75
N THR A 12 18.23 14.53 -25.74
CA THR A 12 17.79 15.66 -24.90
C THR A 12 17.71 16.91 -25.78
N THR A 13 16.50 17.38 -26.08
CA THR A 13 16.31 18.71 -26.68
C THR A 13 16.55 19.74 -25.58
N THR A 14 17.81 20.15 -25.42
CA THR A 14 18.18 21.33 -24.64
C THR A 14 17.67 22.58 -25.36
N THR A 15 16.54 23.12 -24.92
CA THR A 15 16.31 24.57 -25.03
C THR A 15 17.20 25.26 -24.02
N THR A 16 18.29 25.83 -24.53
CA THR A 16 19.17 26.76 -23.83
C THR A 16 18.38 27.98 -23.37
N ASP A 17 18.25 28.16 -22.06
CA ASP A 17 18.32 29.51 -21.49
C ASP A 17 19.27 29.49 -20.27
N GLY A 18 20.23 30.39 -20.31
CA GLY A 18 21.37 30.41 -19.43
C GLY A 18 21.05 31.11 -18.12
N ARG A 19 21.06 30.34 -17.02
CA ARG A 19 21.48 30.78 -15.68
C ARG A 19 21.70 29.54 -14.82
N GLY A 20 22.93 29.37 -14.33
CA GLY A 20 23.34 28.23 -13.52
C GLY A 20 22.54 28.14 -12.23
N GLY A 21 21.53 27.27 -12.23
CA GLY A 21 20.99 26.60 -11.06
C GLY A 21 21.31 25.12 -11.20
N TYR A 22 21.78 24.50 -10.12
CA TYR A 22 21.97 23.05 -10.06
C TYR A 22 20.59 22.40 -10.30
N ASN A 23 20.38 21.78 -11.47
CA ASN A 23 19.12 21.14 -11.84
C ASN A 23 18.85 19.94 -10.93
N SER A 24 18.16 20.17 -9.82
CA SER A 24 17.57 19.13 -8.95
C SER A 24 16.25 18.59 -9.51
N ASP A 25 15.69 19.22 -10.55
CA ASP A 25 14.37 18.88 -11.09
C ASP A 25 14.39 17.68 -12.06
N GLY A 26 15.58 17.30 -12.55
CA GLY A 26 15.74 16.19 -13.50
C GLY A 26 15.67 14.80 -12.85
N ASP A 27 16.06 14.70 -11.57
CA ASP A 27 16.16 13.42 -10.86
C ASP A 27 14.83 12.98 -10.21
N GLU A 28 13.88 13.91 -10.03
CA GLU A 28 12.53 13.62 -9.51
C GLU A 28 11.56 13.17 -10.61
N VAL A 29 11.88 13.44 -11.87
CA VAL A 29 11.02 13.07 -13.00
C VAL A 29 11.38 11.67 -13.48
N SER A 30 10.45 10.72 -13.30
CA SER A 30 10.65 9.36 -13.80
C SER A 30 10.87 9.36 -15.32
N PRO A 31 11.86 8.62 -15.85
CA PRO A 31 12.11 8.52 -17.29
C PRO A 31 11.00 7.77 -18.04
N VAL A 32 10.07 7.12 -17.33
CA VAL A 32 8.99 6.31 -17.88
C VAL A 32 7.72 7.16 -18.02
N GLU A 33 7.22 7.29 -19.26
CA GLU A 33 6.06 8.12 -19.58
C GLU A 33 4.78 7.71 -18.82
N GLN A 34 4.55 6.40 -18.68
CA GLN A 34 3.38 5.87 -17.95
C GLN A 34 3.38 6.33 -16.48
N VAL A 35 4.56 6.41 -15.84
CA VAL A 35 4.69 6.89 -14.46
C VAL A 35 4.37 8.39 -14.41
N ARG A 36 4.90 9.17 -15.36
CA ARG A 36 4.65 10.62 -15.44
C ARG A 36 3.17 10.98 -15.65
N MET A 37 2.42 10.14 -16.37
CA MET A 37 0.99 10.35 -16.60
C MET A 37 0.11 9.92 -15.42
N THR A 38 0.58 8.97 -14.60
CA THR A 38 -0.22 8.38 -13.52
C THR A 38 0.08 8.96 -12.15
N VAL A 39 1.30 9.44 -11.92
CA VAL A 39 1.77 9.97 -10.63
C VAL A 39 2.00 11.47 -10.74
N THR A 40 1.32 12.26 -9.91
CA THR A 40 1.62 13.68 -9.75
C THR A 40 2.88 13.87 -8.90
N ASN A 41 3.79 14.73 -9.35
CA ASN A 41 5.02 15.07 -8.63
C ASN A 41 4.81 16.05 -7.47
N THR A 42 3.60 16.61 -7.32
CA THR A 42 3.30 17.59 -6.26
C THR A 42 2.63 16.93 -5.07
N ASP A 43 3.18 17.15 -3.87
CA ASP A 43 2.56 16.76 -2.59
C ASP A 43 2.12 17.99 -1.77
N ASP A 44 0.98 17.89 -1.10
CA ASP A 44 0.51 18.86 -0.11
C ASP A 44 0.72 18.30 1.32
N PRO A 45 1.70 18.82 2.09
CA PRO A 45 2.01 18.32 3.42
C PRO A 45 0.97 18.70 4.49
N THR A 46 0.01 19.58 4.17
CA THR A 46 -1.00 20.05 5.13
C THR A 46 -2.19 19.10 5.29
N LEU A 47 -2.35 18.17 4.35
CA LEU A 47 -3.46 17.22 4.36
C LEU A 47 -3.39 16.29 5.59
N PRO A 48 -4.48 16.14 6.36
CA PRO A 48 -4.49 15.32 7.56
C PRO A 48 -4.27 13.84 7.20
N VAL A 49 -3.28 13.26 7.86
CA VAL A 49 -2.96 11.83 7.86
C VAL A 49 -3.29 11.26 9.24
N TRP A 50 -3.38 9.92 9.36
CA TRP A 50 -3.62 9.23 10.64
C TRP A 50 -4.97 9.54 11.31
N THR A 51 -6.04 9.68 10.52
CA THR A 51 -7.38 9.93 11.06
C THR A 51 -8.04 8.65 11.57
N PHE A 52 -9.06 8.80 12.42
CA PHE A 52 -9.84 7.66 12.93
C PHE A 52 -10.48 6.85 11.79
N ARG A 53 -11.06 7.52 10.78
CA ARG A 53 -11.69 6.85 9.64
C ARG A 53 -10.71 5.99 8.84
N MET A 54 -9.47 6.45 8.68
CA MET A 54 -8.42 5.70 7.99
C MET A 54 -8.05 4.44 8.77
N TRP A 55 -7.90 4.54 10.10
CA TRP A 55 -7.64 3.38 10.96
C TRP A 55 -8.82 2.39 10.97
N PHE A 56 -10.04 2.89 11.12
CA PHE A 56 -11.23 2.07 11.17
C PHE A 56 -11.44 1.29 9.85
N LEU A 57 -11.44 1.99 8.72
CA LEU A 57 -11.59 1.36 7.40
C LEU A 57 -10.40 0.48 7.04
N GLY A 58 -9.17 0.91 7.36
CA GLY A 58 -7.95 0.15 7.10
C GLY A 58 -7.90 -1.19 7.85
N VAL A 59 -8.13 -1.17 9.16
CA VAL A 59 -8.11 -2.39 10.00
C VAL A 59 -9.22 -3.36 9.60
N ILE A 60 -10.45 -2.87 9.40
CA ILE A 60 -11.57 -3.71 8.96
C ILE A 60 -11.27 -4.32 7.60
N SER A 61 -10.78 -3.53 6.65
CA SER A 61 -10.46 -4.02 5.31
C SER A 61 -9.34 -5.06 5.33
N CYS A 62 -8.29 -4.83 6.13
CA CYS A 62 -7.21 -5.78 6.31
C CYS A 62 -7.71 -7.12 6.90
N ALA A 63 -8.49 -7.06 7.97
CA ALA A 63 -9.03 -8.25 8.63
C ALA A 63 -10.00 -9.03 7.72
N LEU A 64 -10.92 -8.33 7.05
CA LEU A 64 -11.88 -8.93 6.14
C LEU A 64 -11.18 -9.59 4.95
N LEU A 65 -10.24 -8.89 4.33
CA LEU A 65 -9.54 -9.38 3.16
C LEU A 65 -8.64 -10.58 3.49
N SER A 66 -7.98 -10.55 4.65
CA SER A 66 -7.19 -11.68 5.16
C SER A 66 -8.06 -12.90 5.42
N PHE A 67 -9.21 -12.72 6.07
CA PHE A 67 -10.16 -13.80 6.32
C PHE A 67 -10.70 -14.41 5.02
N LEU A 68 -11.16 -13.59 4.08
CA LEU A 68 -11.74 -14.08 2.82
C LEU A 68 -10.69 -14.84 2.01
N ASN A 69 -9.49 -14.28 1.84
CA ASN A 69 -8.43 -14.96 1.09
C ASN A 69 -8.02 -16.29 1.77
N GLN A 70 -7.90 -16.31 3.10
CA GLN A 70 -7.59 -17.54 3.82
C GLN A 70 -8.71 -18.58 3.74
N PHE A 71 -9.98 -18.15 3.71
CA PHE A 71 -11.12 -19.04 3.57
C PHE A 71 -11.18 -19.65 2.18
N PHE A 72 -10.96 -18.85 1.13
CA PHE A 72 -10.97 -19.34 -0.25
C PHE A 72 -9.73 -20.19 -0.58
N SER A 73 -8.60 -20.00 0.10
CA SER A 73 -7.39 -20.79 -0.16
C SER A 73 -7.55 -22.29 0.09
N TYR A 74 -8.51 -22.69 0.92
CA TYR A 74 -8.80 -24.10 1.21
C TYR A 74 -9.85 -24.72 0.28
N ARG A 75 -10.36 -23.95 -0.69
CA ARG A 75 -11.29 -24.46 -1.71
C ARG A 75 -10.50 -25.13 -2.84
N THR A 76 -11.14 -26.08 -3.51
CA THR A 76 -10.58 -26.79 -4.67
C THR A 76 -10.24 -25.81 -5.81
N GLU A 77 -11.07 -24.79 -5.99
CA GLU A 77 -10.81 -23.65 -6.87
C GLU A 77 -10.66 -22.39 -5.99
N PRO A 78 -9.43 -21.97 -5.67
CA PRO A 78 -9.20 -20.84 -4.78
C PRO A 78 -9.45 -19.52 -5.49
N LEU A 79 -10.31 -18.69 -4.90
CA LEU A 79 -10.53 -17.32 -5.34
C LEU A 79 -9.62 -16.36 -4.57
N ILE A 80 -8.88 -15.53 -5.30
CA ILE A 80 -8.02 -14.50 -4.71
C ILE A 80 -8.72 -13.15 -4.83
N ILE A 81 -9.03 -12.54 -3.69
CA ILE A 81 -9.59 -11.18 -3.64
C ILE A 81 -8.43 -10.21 -3.46
N THR A 82 -8.22 -9.35 -4.46
CA THR A 82 -7.15 -8.38 -4.47
C THR A 82 -7.54 -7.09 -3.75
N GLN A 83 -6.54 -6.31 -3.33
CA GLN A 83 -6.72 -5.01 -2.68
C GLN A 83 -7.49 -3.98 -3.53
N ILE A 84 -7.56 -4.15 -4.86
CA ILE A 84 -8.30 -3.23 -5.76
C ILE A 84 -9.78 -3.18 -5.37
N THR A 85 -10.35 -4.30 -4.94
CA THR A 85 -11.74 -4.36 -4.47
C THR A 85 -11.97 -3.43 -3.28
N VAL A 86 -11.02 -3.41 -2.34
CA VAL A 86 -11.06 -2.50 -1.19
C VAL A 86 -10.82 -1.06 -1.63
N GLN A 87 -9.88 -0.82 -2.54
CA GLN A 87 -9.61 0.53 -3.06
C GLN A 87 -10.87 1.15 -3.67
N VAL A 88 -11.63 0.40 -4.49
CA VAL A 88 -12.90 0.88 -5.07
C VAL A 88 -13.98 1.06 -4.00
N ALA A 89 -14.13 0.11 -3.07
CA ALA A 89 -15.16 0.17 -2.03
C ALA A 89 -14.93 1.29 -1.01
N THR A 90 -13.66 1.60 -0.69
CA THR A 90 -13.31 2.57 0.35
C THR A 90 -13.50 4.02 -0.07
N LEU A 91 -13.58 4.30 -1.37
CA LEU A 91 -13.87 5.65 -1.86
C LEU A 91 -15.27 6.13 -1.44
N PRO A 92 -16.40 5.48 -1.81
CA PRO A 92 -17.73 5.91 -1.37
C PRO A 92 -17.90 5.79 0.14
N MET A 93 -17.31 4.76 0.78
CA MET A 93 -17.35 4.60 2.24
C MET A 93 -16.59 5.73 2.97
N GLY A 94 -15.46 6.17 2.44
CA GLY A 94 -14.65 7.26 3.00
C GLY A 94 -15.39 8.58 2.95
N HIS A 95 -16.03 8.90 1.82
CA HIS A 95 -16.91 10.06 1.70
C HIS A 95 -18.13 9.98 2.61
N PHE A 96 -18.75 8.80 2.73
CA PHE A 96 -19.88 8.59 3.63
C PHE A 96 -19.48 8.79 5.11
N LEU A 97 -18.36 8.21 5.56
CA LEU A 97 -17.84 8.41 6.91
C LEU A 97 -17.45 9.87 7.14
N ALA A 98 -16.89 10.57 6.14
CA ALA A 98 -16.58 11.99 6.24
C ALA A 98 -17.84 12.86 6.40
N ALA A 99 -18.99 12.46 5.84
CA ALA A 99 -20.26 13.16 6.01
C ALA A 99 -20.95 12.84 7.35
N VAL A 100 -20.82 11.60 7.84
CA VAL A 100 -21.53 11.13 9.04
C VAL A 100 -20.74 11.41 10.33
N LEU A 101 -19.40 11.41 10.30
CA LEU A 101 -18.64 11.58 11.53
C LEU A 101 -18.72 13.01 12.09
N PRO A 102 -18.97 13.16 13.40
CA PRO A 102 -18.99 14.46 14.04
C PRO A 102 -17.61 15.13 14.01
N ALA A 103 -17.55 16.38 13.54
CA ALA A 103 -16.35 17.23 13.53
C ALA A 103 -15.98 17.80 14.90
N VAL A 104 -16.42 17.14 15.97
CA VAL A 104 -16.27 17.65 17.33
C VAL A 104 -14.81 17.52 17.75
N LYS A 105 -14.23 18.65 18.16
CA LYS A 105 -12.86 18.75 18.66
C LYS A 105 -12.86 18.40 20.14
N PHE A 106 -12.30 17.25 20.49
CA PHE A 106 -12.13 16.83 21.88
C PHE A 106 -10.70 17.09 22.34
N ARG A 107 -10.55 17.60 23.56
CA ARG A 107 -9.26 17.69 24.25
C ARG A 107 -9.15 16.47 25.15
N ILE A 108 -8.12 15.64 24.92
CA ILE A 108 -7.84 14.49 25.78
C ILE A 108 -7.12 15.01 27.04
N PRO A 109 -7.69 14.85 28.25
CA PRO A 109 -7.00 15.21 29.48
C PRO A 109 -5.70 14.38 29.60
N GLY A 110 -4.53 15.04 29.59
CA GLY A 110 -3.22 14.40 29.70
C GLY A 110 -2.34 14.42 28.44
N PHE A 111 -2.86 14.80 27.26
CA PHE A 111 -2.11 14.84 25.99
C PHE A 111 -1.72 16.27 25.51
N GLY A 112 -1.58 17.21 26.45
CA GLY A 112 -1.21 18.60 26.17
C GLY A 112 -2.31 19.40 25.45
N PRO A 113 -1.99 20.57 24.86
CA PRO A 113 -2.98 21.48 24.25
C PRO A 113 -3.54 21.01 22.89
N LYS A 114 -3.21 19.79 22.44
CA LYS A 114 -3.62 19.28 21.12
C LYS A 114 -5.10 18.90 21.14
N SER A 115 -5.90 19.59 20.32
CA SER A 115 -7.29 19.24 20.05
C SER A 115 -7.36 18.11 19.02
N PHE A 116 -7.95 16.97 19.37
CA PHE A 116 -8.19 15.85 18.47
C PHE A 116 -9.61 15.96 17.90
N SER A 117 -9.77 15.77 16.59
CA SER A 117 -11.09 15.65 15.95
C SER A 117 -11.21 14.27 15.33
N PHE A 118 -12.37 13.65 15.48
CA PHE A 118 -12.70 12.41 14.76
C PHE A 118 -12.85 12.65 13.25
N ASN A 119 -13.21 13.87 12.86
CA ASN A 119 -13.34 14.30 11.47
C ASN A 119 -12.55 15.60 11.25
N PRO A 120 -11.24 15.53 10.95
CA PRO A 120 -10.39 16.72 10.80
C PRO A 120 -10.60 17.46 9.46
N GLY A 121 -11.32 16.87 8.50
CA GLY A 121 -11.54 17.44 7.18
C GLY A 121 -12.17 16.44 6.21
N PRO A 122 -12.39 16.82 4.94
CA PRO A 122 -12.92 15.93 3.90
C PRO A 122 -12.02 14.70 3.69
N PHE A 123 -12.56 13.66 3.07
CA PHE A 123 -11.80 12.46 2.73
C PHE A 123 -10.71 12.80 1.71
N ASN A 124 -9.46 12.50 2.05
CA ASN A 124 -8.30 12.87 1.26
C ASN A 124 -7.62 11.67 0.61
N MET A 125 -6.86 11.94 -0.45
CA MET A 125 -6.07 10.94 -1.16
C MET A 125 -5.15 10.13 -0.25
N LYS A 126 -4.45 10.82 0.67
CA LYS A 126 -3.50 10.17 1.59
C LYS A 126 -4.18 9.12 2.46
N GLU A 127 -5.40 9.40 2.91
CA GLU A 127 -6.17 8.44 3.72
C GLU A 127 -6.59 7.24 2.89
N HIS A 128 -7.02 7.46 1.64
CA HIS A 128 -7.40 6.41 0.71
C HIS A 128 -6.23 5.48 0.36
N VAL A 129 -5.07 6.07 0.07
CA VAL A 129 -3.82 5.33 -0.17
C VAL A 129 -3.43 4.52 1.06
N LEU A 130 -3.47 5.12 2.25
CA LEU A 130 -3.15 4.43 3.49
C LEU A 130 -4.09 3.25 3.75
N ILE A 131 -5.40 3.42 3.60
CA ILE A 131 -6.37 2.32 3.74
C ILE A 131 -6.05 1.18 2.76
N SER A 132 -5.67 1.51 1.53
CA SER A 132 -5.30 0.52 0.52
C SER A 132 -4.02 -0.23 0.88
N ILE A 133 -3.03 0.43 1.50
CA ILE A 133 -1.83 -0.24 2.04
C ILE A 133 -2.21 -1.25 3.14
N PHE A 134 -3.15 -0.93 4.02
CA PHE A 134 -3.68 -1.89 5.01
C PHE A 134 -4.33 -3.10 4.33
N ALA A 135 -5.13 -2.87 3.29
CA ALA A 135 -5.73 -3.95 2.50
C ALA A 135 -4.66 -4.82 1.83
N ASN A 136 -3.59 -4.21 1.30
CA ASN A 136 -2.49 -4.93 0.69
C ASN A 136 -1.84 -5.93 1.66
N ALA A 137 -1.62 -5.49 2.91
CA ALA A 137 -1.07 -6.32 3.96
C ALA A 137 -1.97 -7.53 4.27
N GLY A 138 -3.30 -7.36 4.19
CA GLY A 138 -4.27 -8.44 4.39
C GLY A 138 -4.33 -9.47 3.26
N SER A 139 -3.92 -9.12 2.04
CA SER A 139 -3.95 -10.01 0.86
C SER A 139 -2.57 -10.45 0.35
N ALA A 140 -1.52 -10.25 1.17
CA ALA A 140 -0.14 -10.62 0.87
C ALA A 140 0.31 -10.21 -0.55
N PHE A 141 0.16 -8.92 -0.89
CA PHE A 141 0.51 -8.38 -2.22
C PHE A 141 -0.30 -8.97 -3.38
N GLY A 142 -1.55 -9.34 -3.14
CA GLY A 142 -2.42 -9.96 -4.14
C GLY A 142 -2.16 -11.45 -4.34
N ASN A 143 -1.36 -12.09 -3.49
CA ASN A 143 -1.09 -13.53 -3.54
C ASN A 143 -1.94 -14.34 -2.54
N GLY A 144 -2.93 -13.71 -1.91
CA GLY A 144 -3.90 -14.35 -1.03
C GLY A 144 -3.45 -14.38 0.42
N SER A 145 -3.24 -15.58 0.97
CA SER A 145 -2.92 -15.77 2.39
C SER A 145 -1.42 -15.72 2.70
N ALA A 146 -1.07 -15.43 3.96
CA ALA A 146 0.31 -15.54 4.42
C ALA A 146 0.87 -16.96 4.22
N TYR A 147 1.99 -17.05 3.50
CA TYR A 147 2.60 -18.33 3.09
C TYR A 147 2.84 -19.29 4.26
N ALA A 148 3.27 -18.77 5.41
CA ALA A 148 3.51 -19.53 6.63
C ALA A 148 2.29 -20.30 7.16
N VAL A 149 1.06 -19.86 6.84
CA VAL A 149 -0.17 -20.60 7.19
C VAL A 149 -0.20 -21.96 6.48
N GLY A 150 0.34 -22.04 5.26
CA GLY A 150 0.49 -23.30 4.53
C GLY A 150 1.37 -24.30 5.27
N ILE A 151 2.48 -23.84 5.86
CA ILE A 151 3.39 -24.69 6.65
C ILE A 151 2.65 -25.28 7.86
N VAL A 152 1.93 -24.44 8.62
CA VAL A 152 1.13 -24.91 9.76
C VAL A 152 0.05 -25.89 9.31
N THR A 153 -0.60 -25.62 8.16
CA THR A 153 -1.62 -26.50 7.58
C THR A 153 -1.04 -27.87 7.24
N ILE A 154 0.11 -27.93 6.55
CA ILE A 154 0.76 -29.18 6.15
C ILE A 154 1.12 -30.03 7.37
N ILE A 155 1.63 -29.42 8.43
CA ILE A 155 2.00 -30.16 9.66
C ILE A 155 0.76 -30.78 10.33
N LYS A 156 -0.35 -30.07 10.36
CA LYS A 156 -1.61 -30.57 10.95
C LYS A 156 -2.31 -31.59 10.05
N ALA A 157 -2.41 -31.31 8.74
CA ALA A 157 -3.20 -32.10 7.80
C ALA A 157 -2.46 -33.33 7.26
N PHE A 158 -1.18 -33.17 6.88
CA PHE A 158 -0.40 -34.22 6.23
C PHE A 158 0.41 -35.03 7.26
N TYR A 159 1.17 -34.36 8.13
CA TYR A 159 2.01 -35.03 9.13
C TYR A 159 1.27 -35.45 10.41
N ARG A 160 -0.03 -35.11 10.52
CA ARG A 160 -0.90 -35.43 11.67
C ARG A 160 -0.29 -35.05 13.03
N ARG A 161 0.55 -34.00 13.05
CA ARG A 161 1.18 -33.49 14.28
C ARG A 161 0.45 -32.26 14.77
N ASN A 162 0.29 -32.17 16.08
CA ASN A 162 -0.29 -31.00 16.72
C ASN A 162 0.81 -29.98 17.02
N ILE A 163 0.64 -28.78 16.48
CA ILE A 163 1.42 -27.60 16.85
C ILE A 163 0.56 -26.73 17.75
N SER A 164 1.16 -26.18 18.81
CA SER A 164 0.49 -25.21 19.68
C SER A 164 0.18 -23.93 18.90
N PHE A 165 -0.96 -23.29 19.20
CA PHE A 165 -1.35 -22.04 18.55
C PHE A 165 -0.23 -20.99 18.60
N LEU A 166 0.43 -20.84 19.76
CA LEU A 166 1.50 -19.89 19.96
C LEU A 166 2.71 -20.15 19.06
N ALA A 167 3.12 -21.42 18.89
CA ALA A 167 4.24 -21.76 18.02
C ALA A 167 3.92 -21.46 16.55
N GLY A 168 2.71 -21.77 16.09
CA GLY A 168 2.26 -21.43 14.74
C GLY A 168 2.15 -19.91 14.53
N TRP A 169 1.63 -19.20 15.51
CA TRP A 169 1.50 -17.73 15.49
C TRP A 169 2.85 -17.03 15.41
N ILE A 170 3.82 -17.45 16.24
CA ILE A 170 5.19 -16.91 16.21
C ILE A 170 5.85 -17.21 14.86
N LEU A 171 5.69 -18.42 14.33
CA LEU A 171 6.21 -18.79 13.00
C LEU A 171 5.65 -17.86 11.92
N ILE A 172 4.35 -17.61 11.92
CA ILE A 172 3.72 -16.72 10.95
C ILE A 172 4.25 -15.29 11.12
N ILE A 173 4.26 -14.75 12.34
CA ILE A 173 4.74 -13.39 12.60
C ILE A 173 6.20 -13.20 12.17
N THR A 174 7.09 -14.12 12.50
CA THR A 174 8.52 -13.97 12.15
C THR A 174 8.73 -13.93 10.64
N THR A 175 7.99 -14.74 9.88
CA THR A 175 8.07 -14.68 8.40
C THR A 175 7.57 -13.35 7.84
N GLN A 176 6.47 -12.80 8.39
CA GLN A 176 5.96 -11.50 7.96
C GLN A 176 6.92 -10.36 8.32
N VAL A 177 7.44 -10.36 9.56
CA VAL A 177 8.40 -9.34 10.03
C VAL A 177 9.69 -9.38 9.23
N LEU A 178 10.20 -10.58 8.91
CA LEU A 178 11.38 -10.72 8.05
C LEU A 178 11.11 -10.14 6.66
N GLY A 179 9.97 -10.48 6.03
CA GLY A 179 9.62 -9.98 4.70
C GLY A 179 9.51 -8.46 4.64
N TYR A 180 8.69 -7.86 5.51
CA TYR A 180 8.54 -6.40 5.57
C TYR A 180 9.82 -5.69 6.04
N GLY A 181 10.62 -6.32 6.90
CA GLY A 181 11.91 -5.79 7.35
C GLY A 181 12.92 -5.65 6.21
N TRP A 182 13.07 -6.68 5.37
CA TRP A 182 13.93 -6.62 4.18
C TRP A 182 13.42 -5.61 3.15
N ALA A 183 12.09 -5.54 2.94
CA ALA A 183 11.50 -4.53 2.06
C ALA A 183 11.83 -3.10 2.54
N GLY A 184 11.81 -2.86 3.85
CA GLY A 184 12.20 -1.58 4.45
C GLY A 184 13.67 -1.23 4.23
N LEU A 185 14.59 -2.19 4.42
CA LEU A 185 16.03 -1.99 4.19
C LEU A 185 16.35 -1.70 2.72
N LEU A 186 15.65 -2.35 1.79
CA LEU A 186 15.87 -2.18 0.36
C LEU A 186 15.14 -0.97 -0.25
N ARG A 187 14.31 -0.25 0.53
CA ARG A 187 13.56 0.92 0.07
C ARG A 187 14.45 1.96 -0.66
N LYS A 188 15.62 2.25 -0.11
CA LYS A 188 16.58 3.20 -0.69
C LYS A 188 17.08 2.80 -2.08
N TYR A 189 17.11 1.50 -2.37
CA TYR A 189 17.63 0.97 -3.62
C TYR A 189 16.53 0.67 -4.64
N VAL A 190 15.33 0.31 -4.18
CA VAL A 190 14.28 -0.25 -5.04
C VAL A 190 13.04 0.66 -5.16
N VAL A 191 12.92 1.68 -4.31
CA VAL A 191 11.74 2.56 -4.28
C VAL A 191 12.11 4.04 -4.45
N GLU A 192 13.19 4.51 -3.82
CA GLU A 192 13.60 5.92 -3.90
C GLU A 192 14.13 6.35 -5.29
N PRO A 193 14.85 5.52 -6.07
CA PRO A 193 15.33 5.94 -7.39
C PRO A 193 14.21 6.02 -8.44
N ALA A 194 14.09 7.16 -9.15
CA ALA A 194 12.99 7.43 -10.10
C ALA A 194 12.93 6.52 -11.34
N HIS A 195 14.03 5.83 -11.65
CA HIS A 195 14.11 4.84 -12.74
C HIS A 195 13.56 3.46 -12.33
N MET A 196 13.45 3.18 -11.03
CA MET A 196 12.93 1.92 -10.52
C MET A 196 11.42 2.04 -10.34
N TRP A 197 10.66 1.18 -11.02
CA TRP A 197 9.19 1.23 -10.98
C TRP A 197 8.60 -0.18 -10.96
N TRP A 198 7.37 -0.28 -10.44
CA TRP A 198 6.66 -1.53 -10.28
C TRP A 198 5.38 -1.50 -11.12
N PRO A 199 5.35 -2.14 -12.30
CA PRO A 199 4.21 -2.04 -13.22
C PRO A 199 2.86 -2.42 -12.59
N ASN A 200 2.85 -3.45 -11.73
CA ASN A 200 1.65 -3.90 -11.04
C ASN A 200 1.08 -2.88 -10.05
N THR A 201 1.92 -2.01 -9.46
CA THR A 201 1.43 -0.96 -8.55
C THR A 201 0.95 0.26 -9.33
N LEU A 202 1.45 0.49 -10.55
CA LEU A 202 1.02 1.61 -11.39
C LEU A 202 -0.48 1.58 -11.71
N VAL A 203 -1.04 0.38 -11.90
CA VAL A 203 -2.49 0.18 -12.08
C VAL A 203 -3.29 0.58 -10.84
N GLN A 204 -2.73 0.40 -9.65
CA GLN A 204 -3.37 0.82 -8.40
C GLN A 204 -3.26 2.33 -8.21
N VAL A 205 -2.11 2.91 -8.58
CA VAL A 205 -1.89 4.35 -8.45
C VAL A 205 -2.79 5.15 -9.39
N SER A 206 -3.03 4.67 -10.61
CA SER A 206 -3.94 5.35 -11.55
C SER A 206 -5.39 5.37 -11.07
N LEU A 207 -5.82 4.40 -10.27
CA LEU A 207 -7.18 4.32 -9.69
C LEU A 207 -7.41 5.28 -8.52
N PHE A 208 -6.35 5.89 -7.98
CA PHE A 208 -6.51 6.92 -6.96
C PHE A 208 -6.94 8.26 -7.55
N ARG A 209 -6.81 8.47 -8.86
CA ARG A 209 -7.21 9.72 -9.50
C ARG A 209 -8.73 9.91 -9.55
#